data_AF-A0ABD4KYI8-F1
#
_entry.id   AF-A0ABD4KYI8-F1
#
_cell.length_a   1.000
_cell.length_b   1.000
_cell.length_c   1.000
_cell.angle_alpha   90.00
_cell.angle_beta   90.00
_cell.angle_gamma   90.00
#
_symmetry.space_group_name_H-M   'P 1'
#
loop_
_entity.id
_entity.type
_entity.pdbx_description
1 polymer ?
#
loop_
_entity_poly.entity_id
_entity_poly.type
_entity_poly.pdbx_seq_one_letter_code
_entity_poly.pdbx_strand_id
1 'polypeptide(L)' 'MSSHIIQPGDTLSVLAKRYNTDIKTLQRLNAQQIKDIDLIYNGNTLVLPEVYDLASGEREAKQILSNDLL' A
#
# COMPACT_ATOMS: atom_id res chain seq x y z
N MET A 1 3.20 6.94 5.66
CA MET A 1 2.47 6.71 4.38
C MET A 1 3.40 6.89 3.19
N SER A 2 3.57 5.85 2.38
CA SER A 2 4.30 5.90 1.10
C SER A 2 3.36 6.22 -0.06
N SER A 3 3.92 6.70 -1.18
CA SER A 3 3.15 7.03 -2.38
C SER A 3 3.91 6.70 -3.67
N HIS A 4 3.16 6.63 -4.77
CA HIS A 4 3.68 6.37 -6.13
C HIS A 4 3.08 7.38 -7.11
N ILE A 5 3.90 8.01 -7.95
CA ILE A 5 3.40 8.87 -9.03
C ILE A 5 3.04 7.98 -10.22
N ILE A 6 1.76 7.98 -10.60
CA ILE A 6 1.26 7.14 -11.70
C ILE A 6 1.97 7.53 -13.01
N GLN A 7 2.57 6.56 -13.66
CA GLN A 7 3.28 6.72 -14.93
C GLN A 7 2.43 6.23 -16.11
N PRO A 8 2.74 6.67 -17.34
CA PRO A 8 2.15 6.07 -18.53
C PRO A 8 2.34 4.55 -18.55
N GLY A 9 1.26 3.81 -18.74
CA GLY A 9 1.26 2.34 -18.74
C GLY A 9 1.00 1.68 -17.38
N ASP A 10 0.94 2.46 -16.30
CA ASP A 10 0.48 1.93 -15.01
C ASP A 10 -1.00 1.56 -15.05
N THR A 11 -1.34 0.50 -14.31
CA THR A 11 -2.71 0.09 -14.02
C THR A 11 -2.81 -0.27 -12.55
N LEU A 12 -4.00 -0.17 -11.95
CA LEU A 12 -4.17 -0.56 -10.54
C LEU A 12 -3.81 -2.01 -10.27
N SER A 13 -4.02 -2.92 -11.22
CA SER A 13 -3.66 -4.33 -11.08
C SER A 13 -2.14 -4.55 -11.01
N VAL A 14 -1.39 -3.90 -11.90
CA VAL A 14 0.09 -3.95 -11.91
C VAL A 14 0.66 -3.31 -10.64
N LEU A 15 0.12 -2.16 -10.22
CA LEU A 15 0.56 -1.47 -9.02
C LEU A 15 0.21 -2.26 -7.75
N ALA A 16 -0.98 -2.85 -7.65
CA ALA A 16 -1.36 -3.72 -6.54
C ALA A 16 -0.37 -4.88 -6.38
N LYS A 17 -0.06 -5.58 -7.48
CA LYS A 17 0.93 -6.66 -7.49
C LYS A 17 2.33 -6.17 -7.09
N ARG A 18 2.76 -5.02 -7.62
CA ARG A 18 4.07 -4.41 -7.32
C ARG A 18 4.23 -4.11 -5.83
N TYR A 19 3.18 -3.61 -5.19
CA TYR A 19 3.21 -3.18 -3.79
C TYR A 19 2.64 -4.22 -2.82
N ASN A 20 2.49 -5.47 -3.28
CA ASN A 20 1.98 -6.58 -2.48
C ASN A 20 0.67 -6.22 -1.75
N THR A 21 -0.27 -5.63 -2.48
CA THR A 21 -1.60 -5.26 -2.00
C THR A 21 -2.66 -5.67 -3.02
N ASP A 22 -3.90 -5.26 -2.80
CA ASP A 22 -5.02 -5.53 -3.69
C ASP A 22 -5.64 -4.23 -4.25
N ILE A 23 -6.36 -4.37 -5.37
CA ILE A 23 -6.98 -3.24 -6.08
C ILE A 23 -7.99 -2.52 -5.19
N LYS A 24 -8.77 -3.23 -4.37
CA LYS A 24 -9.80 -2.64 -3.51
C LYS A 24 -9.17 -1.80 -2.41
N THR A 25 -8.04 -2.25 -1.87
CA THR A 25 -7.26 -1.49 -0.88
C THR A 25 -6.72 -0.21 -1.49
N LEU A 26 -6.12 -0.27 -2.68
CA LEU A 26 -5.68 0.93 -3.40
C LEU A 26 -6.83 1.89 -3.71
N GLN A 27 -7.96 1.37 -4.20
CA GLN A 27 -9.16 2.18 -4.48
C GLN A 27 -9.69 2.86 -3.22
N ARG A 28 -9.81 2.14 -2.10
CA ARG A 28 -10.31 2.68 -0.83
C ARG A 28 -9.43 3.81 -0.32
N LEU A 29 -8.11 3.66 -0.37
CA LEU A 29 -7.17 4.69 0.05
C LEU A 29 -7.19 5.93 -0.85
N ASN A 30 -7.58 5.76 -2.11
CA ASN A 30 -7.57 6.80 -3.14
C ASN A 30 -8.98 7.16 -3.63
N ALA A 31 -10.02 6.91 -2.83
CA ALA A 31 -11.42 7.00 -3.25
C ALA A 31 -11.86 8.40 -3.68
N GLN A 32 -11.10 9.44 -3.31
CA GLN A 32 -11.35 10.82 -3.77
C GLN A 32 -11.01 11.00 -5.26
N GLN A 33 -10.01 10.27 -5.78
CA GLN A 33 -9.56 10.37 -7.18
C GLN A 33 -9.89 9.14 -8.04
N ILE A 34 -10.07 7.96 -7.43
CA ILE A 34 -10.41 6.71 -8.14
C ILE A 34 -11.88 6.39 -7.92
N LYS A 35 -12.73 6.84 -8.83
CA LYS A 35 -14.17 6.50 -8.86
C LYS A 35 -14.45 5.24 -9.68
N ASP A 36 -13.64 5.03 -10.71
CA ASP A 36 -13.62 3.85 -11.54
C ASP A 36 -12.20 3.26 -11.48
N ILE A 37 -12.11 1.95 -11.24
CA ILE A 37 -10.82 1.25 -11.08
C ILE A 37 -10.06 1.12 -12.40
N ASP A 38 -10.78 1.21 -13.52
CA ASP A 38 -10.20 1.14 -14.87
C ASP A 38 -9.75 2.52 -15.37
N LEU A 39 -10.04 3.59 -14.61
CA LEU A 39 -9.72 4.97 -14.96
C LEU A 39 -8.81 5.61 -13.91
N ILE A 40 -7.50 5.52 -14.14
CA ILE A 40 -6.47 6.24 -13.38
C ILE A 40 -5.68 7.17 -14.30
N TYR A 41 -5.18 8.27 -13.75
CA TYR A 41 -4.54 9.34 -14.52
C TYR A 41 -3.05 9.44 -14.18
N ASN A 42 -2.22 9.51 -15.22
CA ASN A 42 -0.78 9.74 -15.08
C ASN A 42 -0.49 11.09 -14.40
N GLY A 43 0.60 11.15 -13.65
CA GLY A 43 0.98 12.32 -12.86
C GLY A 43 0.27 12.43 -11.51
N ASN A 44 -0.84 11.72 -11.30
CA ASN A 44 -1.49 11.68 -9.99
C ASN A 44 -0.67 10.84 -9.00
N THR A 45 -0.72 11.27 -7.73
CA THR A 45 -0.09 10.54 -6.62
C THR A 45 -1.05 9.48 -6.11
N LEU A 46 -0.65 8.21 -6.22
CA LEU A 46 -1.34 7.07 -5.62
C LEU A 46 -0.81 6.87 -4.20
N VAL A 47 -1.70 6.96 -3.21
CA VAL A 47 -1.43 6.59 -1.82
C VAL A 47 -1.34 5.08 -1.72
N LEU A 48 -0.27 4.58 -1.10
CA LEU A 48 -0.04 3.16 -0.89
C LEU A 48 -0.36 2.78 0.57
N PRO A 49 -0.84 1.55 0.83
CA PRO A 49 -0.97 1.06 2.19
C PRO A 49 0.41 0.97 2.84
N GLU A 50 0.47 1.22 4.14
CA GLU A 50 1.64 0.83 4.91
C GLU A 50 1.71 -0.70 4.91
N VAL A 51 2.82 -1.23 4.41
CA VAL A 51 3.06 -2.67 4.41
C VAL A 51 3.32 -3.06 5.87
N TYR A 52 2.27 -3.43 6.59
CA TYR A 52 2.42 -4.27 7.77
C TYR A 52 2.72 -5.67 7.26
N ASP A 53 4.00 -5.92 7.00
CA ASP A 53 4.43 -7.25 6.66
C ASP A 53 4.21 -8.13 7.89
N LEU A 54 3.13 -8.90 7.91
CA LEU A 54 2.87 -9.90 8.95
C LEU A 54 3.96 -10.98 8.98
N ALA A 55 4.78 -11.12 7.92
CA ALA A 55 5.99 -11.95 7.94
C ALA A 55 7.18 -11.24 8.62
N SER A 56 7.15 -9.91 8.75
CA SER A 56 8.05 -9.13 9.61
C SER A 56 7.57 -9.04 11.07
N GLY A 57 6.46 -9.70 11.41
CA GLY A 57 5.94 -9.82 12.77
C GLY A 57 6.92 -10.43 13.78
N GLU A 58 7.98 -11.11 13.34
CA GLU A 58 9.10 -11.50 14.23
C GLU A 58 9.95 -10.32 14.71
N ARG A 59 10.05 -9.23 13.95
CA ARG A 59 10.84 -8.05 14.35
C ARG A 59 10.11 -7.20 15.38
N GLU A 60 8.77 -7.22 15.39
CA GLU A 60 7.97 -6.52 16.38
C GLU A 60 7.74 -7.38 17.65
N ALA A 61 7.56 -8.70 17.50
CA ALA A 61 7.44 -9.61 18.65
C ALA A 61 8.72 -9.65 19.51
N LYS A 62 9.93 -9.56 18.91
CA LYS A 62 11.18 -9.53 19.69
C LYS A 62 11.44 -8.21 20.42
N GLN A 63 10.90 -7.10 19.93
CA GLN A 63 11.04 -5.81 20.60
C GLN A 63 10.02 -5.64 21.75
N ILE A 64 8.82 -6.23 21.62
CA ILE A 64 7.79 -6.17 22.67
C ILE A 64 8.09 -7.15 23.82
N LEU A 65 8.69 -8.31 23.56
CA LEU A 65 9.10 -9.26 24.62
C LEU A 65 10.33 -8.82 25.44
N SER A 66 11.03 -7.76 25.03
CA SER A 66 12.22 -7.27 25.75
C SER A 66 11.89 -6.20 26.80
N ASN A 67 10.64 -5.75 26.90
CA ASN A 67 10.27 -4.65 27.80
C ASN A 67 9.40 -5.04 29.01
N ASP A 68 9.12 -6.34 29.20
CA ASP A 68 8.40 -6.89 30.37
C ASP A 68 9.25 -7.86 31.20
N LEU A 69 10.57 -7.69 31.21
CA LEU A 69 11.46 -8.33 32.19
C LEU A 69 12.40 -7.28 32.79
N LEU A 70 11.85 -6.48 33.71
CA LEU A 70 12.43 -6.04 34.98
C LEU A 70 11.35 -5.38 35.84
#